data_AF-A0A209CUH8-F1
#
_entry.id   AF-A0A209CUH8-F1
#
_cell.length_a   1.000
_cell.length_b   1.000
_cell.length_c   1.000
_cell.angle_alpha   90.00
_cell.angle_beta   90.00
_cell.angle_gamma   90.00
#
_symmetry.space_group_name_H-M   'P 1'
#
loop_
_entity.id
_entity.type
_entity.pdbx_description
1 polymer ?
#
loop_
_entity_poly.entity_id
_entity_poly.type
_entity_poly.pdbx_seq_one_letter_code
_entity_poly.pdbx_strand_id
1 'polypeptide(L)'
;MLAVLKSESKEAFLLALGHRLGLAARFVFSEEGSDALQQAQACNEMMISIWLQVWAMKDGEGDGYPDSEFLPVLLEKADAGNARSYLRDALEAALLYIHRDGESG
;
A
#
# COMPACT_ATOMS: atom_id res chain seq x y z
N MET A 1 12.07 0.95 5.22
CA MET A 1 10.60 1.11 5.09
C MET A 1 10.05 2.09 6.13
N LEU A 2 10.19 1.86 7.44
CA LEU A 2 9.68 2.78 8.48
C LEU A 2 10.15 4.25 8.36
N ALA A 3 11.33 4.50 7.79
CA ALA A 3 11.85 5.85 7.61
C ALA A 3 10.99 6.73 6.69
N VAL A 4 10.39 6.17 5.62
CA VAL A 4 9.55 6.94 4.68
C VAL A 4 8.25 7.40 5.32
N LEU A 5 7.73 6.62 6.27
CA LEU A 5 6.50 6.95 6.98
C LEU A 5 6.68 8.12 7.94
N LYS A 6 7.93 8.50 8.24
CA LYS A 6 8.29 9.64 9.07
C LYS A 6 8.90 10.80 8.28
N SER A 7 8.88 10.75 6.95
CA SER A 7 9.48 11.77 6.08
C SER A 7 8.42 12.62 5.37
N GLU A 8 8.86 13.71 4.76
CA GLU A 8 8.02 14.59 3.92
C GLU A 8 7.47 13.85 2.68
N SER A 9 8.14 12.78 2.24
CA SER A 9 7.71 11.95 1.12
C SER A 9 6.59 10.96 1.47
N LYS A 10 6.10 10.95 2.72
CA LYS A 10 5.09 10.00 3.20
C LYS A 10 3.83 10.00 2.34
N GLU A 11 3.26 11.16 2.03
CA GLU A 11 2.02 11.22 1.23
C GLU A 11 2.25 10.65 -0.18
N ALA A 12 3.31 11.08 -0.86
CA ALA A 12 3.68 10.57 -2.19
C ALA A 12 3.91 9.05 -2.17
N PHE A 13 4.58 8.54 -1.14
CA PHE A 13 4.78 7.11 -0.94
C PHE A 13 3.46 6.35 -0.79
N LEU A 14 2.54 6.82 0.06
CA LEU A 14 1.25 6.18 0.30
C LEU A 14 0.38 6.17 -0.96
N LEU A 15 0.34 7.28 -1.70
CA LEU A 15 -0.37 7.37 -2.98
C LEU A 15 0.21 6.39 -4.02
N ALA A 16 1.53 6.32 -4.14
CA ALA A 16 2.20 5.38 -5.03
C ALA A 16 1.92 3.92 -4.62
N LEU A 17 1.96 3.60 -3.32
CA LEU A 17 1.66 2.28 -2.80
C LEU A 17 0.22 1.85 -3.11
N GLY A 18 -0.76 2.74 -2.85
CA GLY A 18 -2.16 2.48 -3.17
C GLY A 18 -2.38 2.23 -4.66
N HIS A 19 -1.78 3.05 -5.52
CA HIS A 19 -1.84 2.86 -6.97
C HIS A 19 -1.25 1.50 -7.41
N ARG A 20 -0.11 1.09 -6.84
CA ARG A 20 0.53 -0.21 -7.16
C ARG A 20 -0.32 -1.39 -6.73
N LEU A 21 -0.98 -1.33 -5.57
CA LEU A 21 -1.92 -2.36 -5.14
C LEU A 21 -3.17 -2.43 -6.03
N GLY A 22 -3.64 -1.30 -6.56
CA GLY A 22 -4.72 -1.27 -7.54
C GLY A 22 -4.37 -1.97 -8.84
N LEU A 23 -3.14 -1.78 -9.32
CA LEU A 23 -2.62 -2.53 -10.46
C LEU A 23 -2.49 -4.03 -10.15
N ALA A 24 -1.98 -4.38 -8.97
CA ALA A 24 -1.87 -5.77 -8.54
C ALA A 24 -3.25 -6.45 -8.50
N ALA A 25 -4.26 -5.82 -7.90
CA ALA A 25 -5.64 -6.33 -7.86
C ALA A 25 -6.20 -6.62 -9.27
N ARG A 26 -5.85 -5.80 -10.27
CA ARG A 26 -6.22 -6.05 -11.67
C ARG A 26 -5.46 -7.24 -12.26
N PHE A 27 -4.17 -7.39 -11.99
CA PHE A 27 -3.34 -8.45 -12.56
C PHE A 27 -3.62 -9.83 -11.98
N VAL A 28 -4.06 -9.90 -10.72
CA VAL A 28 -4.44 -11.15 -10.06
C VAL A 28 -5.44 -11.98 -10.88
N PHE A 29 -6.40 -11.34 -11.56
CA PHE A 29 -7.37 -12.05 -12.41
C PHE A 29 -6.81 -12.52 -13.77
N SER A 30 -5.61 -12.08 -14.13
CA SER A 30 -4.90 -12.57 -15.32
C SER A 30 -4.06 -13.81 -15.02
N GLU A 31 -3.87 -14.13 -13.75
CA GLU A 31 -3.20 -15.35 -13.31
C GLU A 31 -4.22 -16.49 -13.20
N GLU A 32 -3.90 -17.66 -13.74
CA GLU A 32 -4.74 -18.86 -13.63
C GLU A 32 -4.62 -19.45 -12.21
N GLY A 33 -5.16 -18.75 -11.21
CA GLY A 33 -5.13 -19.13 -9.80
C GLY A 33 -6.53 -19.29 -9.21
N SER A 34 -6.73 -20.34 -8.39
CA SER A 34 -7.99 -20.54 -7.63
C SER A 34 -8.26 -19.43 -6.62
N ASP A 35 -7.23 -18.68 -6.22
CA ASP A 35 -7.27 -17.74 -5.11
C ASP A 35 -7.43 -16.28 -5.60
N ALA A 36 -7.64 -16.06 -6.89
CA ALA A 36 -7.62 -14.74 -7.52
C ALA A 36 -8.60 -13.74 -6.87
N LEU A 37 -9.82 -14.20 -6.56
CA LEU A 37 -10.80 -13.33 -5.89
C LEU A 37 -10.35 -12.92 -4.48
N GLN A 38 -9.82 -13.86 -3.70
CA GLN A 38 -9.35 -13.62 -2.34
C GLN A 38 -8.14 -12.67 -2.33
N GLN A 39 -7.19 -12.86 -3.24
CA GLN A 39 -6.03 -11.98 -3.38
C GLN A 39 -6.43 -10.58 -3.83
N ALA A 40 -7.37 -10.45 -4.77
CA ALA A 40 -7.89 -9.15 -5.18
C ALA A 40 -8.62 -8.42 -4.04
N GLN A 41 -9.36 -9.15 -3.21
CA GLN A 41 -10.01 -8.60 -2.01
C GLN A 41 -8.97 -8.09 -1.00
N ALA A 42 -7.91 -8.84 -0.71
CA ALA A 42 -6.84 -8.37 0.18
C ALA A 42 -6.12 -7.14 -0.38
N CYS A 43 -5.83 -7.10 -1.68
CA CYS A 43 -5.29 -5.90 -2.33
C CYS A 43 -6.23 -4.70 -2.15
N ASN A 44 -7.54 -4.90 -2.27
CA ASN A 44 -8.53 -3.84 -2.04
C ASN A 44 -8.58 -3.37 -0.58
N GLU A 45 -8.56 -4.29 0.39
CA GLU A 45 -8.54 -3.93 1.81
C GLU A 45 -7.28 -3.14 2.21
N MET A 46 -6.12 -3.50 1.65
CA MET A 46 -4.89 -2.74 1.83
C MET A 46 -5.01 -1.34 1.23
N MET A 47 -5.58 -1.19 0.03
CA MET A 47 -5.84 0.12 -0.59
C MET A 47 -6.78 0.99 0.27
N ILE A 48 -7.85 0.42 0.82
CA ILE A 48 -8.76 1.13 1.73
C ILE A 48 -7.99 1.65 2.95
N SER A 49 -7.14 0.81 3.54
CA SER A 49 -6.33 1.18 4.71
C SER A 49 -5.34 2.31 4.40
N ILE A 50 -4.72 2.27 3.21
CA ILE A 50 -3.86 3.35 2.71
C ILE A 50 -4.66 4.64 2.54
N TRP A 51 -5.86 4.58 1.97
CA TRP A 51 -6.68 5.75 1.73
C TRP A 51 -7.14 6.42 3.03
N LEU A 52 -7.53 5.61 4.03
CA LEU A 52 -7.82 6.11 5.38
C LEU A 52 -6.61 6.82 5.99
N GLN A 53 -5.40 6.27 5.83
CA GLN A 53 -4.17 6.92 6.29
C GLN A 53 -3.93 8.27 5.61
N VAL A 54 -4.12 8.32 4.28
CA VAL A 54 -3.94 9.56 3.49
C VAL A 54 -4.95 10.63 3.91
N TRP A 55 -6.21 10.26 4.17
CA TRP A 55 -7.22 11.19 4.68
C TRP A 55 -6.92 11.69 6.09
N ALA A 56 -6.50 10.80 6.99
CA ALA A 56 -6.13 11.19 8.35
C ALA A 56 -4.97 12.19 8.40
N MET A 57 -4.07 12.16 7.40
CA MET A 57 -3.01 13.16 7.26
C MET A 57 -3.52 14.55 6.84
N LYS A 58 -4.68 14.65 6.18
CA LYS A 58 -5.22 15.92 5.64
C LYS A 58 -6.12 16.63 6.64
N ASP A 59 -6.98 15.87 7.33
CA ASP A 59 -8.04 16.46 8.14
C ASP A 59 -7.66 16.61 9.62
N GLY A 60 -6.52 16.08 10.06
CA GLY A 60 -6.03 16.16 11.46
C GLY A 60 -6.88 15.40 12.50
N GLU A 61 -8.09 14.98 12.14
CA GLU A 61 -9.06 14.22 12.94
C GLU A 61 -9.52 12.93 12.23
N GLY A 62 -8.60 12.19 11.59
CA GLY A 62 -8.98 10.97 10.86
C GLY A 62 -8.72 9.66 11.59
N ASP A 63 -9.50 8.63 11.23
CA ASP A 63 -9.37 7.20 11.61
C ASP A 63 -8.10 6.52 11.02
N GLY A 64 -6.98 7.25 10.96
CA GLY A 64 -5.70 6.73 10.51
C GLY A 64 -5.05 5.82 11.55
N TYR A 65 -4.11 5.02 11.11
CA TYR A 65 -3.29 4.19 11.97
C TYR A 65 -2.06 4.96 12.47
N PRO A 66 -1.58 4.67 13.70
CA PRO A 66 -0.24 5.06 14.09
C PRO A 66 0.79 4.54 13.09
N ASP A 67 1.83 5.33 12.79
CA ASP A 67 2.84 4.96 11.78
C ASP A 67 3.55 3.62 12.08
N SER A 68 3.68 3.28 13.36
CA SER A 68 4.23 2.00 13.81
C SER A 68 3.33 0.81 13.53
N GLU A 69 2.02 1.03 13.42
CA GLU A 69 0.99 0.00 13.28
C GLU A 69 0.51 -0.15 11.83
N PHE A 70 0.69 0.89 11.01
CA PHE A 70 0.22 0.91 9.63
C PHE A 70 0.76 -0.25 8.78
N LEU A 71 2.08 -0.50 8.80
CA LEU A 71 2.68 -1.62 8.04
C LEU A 71 2.23 -3.00 8.56
N PRO A 72 2.18 -3.25 9.89
CA PRO A 72 1.53 -4.44 10.43
C PRO A 72 0.11 -4.69 9.92
N VAL A 73 -0.73 -3.65 9.83
CA VAL A 73 -2.12 -3.78 9.34
C VAL A 73 -2.15 -4.19 7.86
N LEU A 74 -1.28 -3.62 7.03
CA LEU A 74 -1.18 -4.04 5.63
C LEU A 74 -0.71 -5.50 5.51
N LEU A 75 0.24 -5.91 6.36
CA LEU A 75 0.73 -7.28 6.38
C LEU A 75 -0.36 -8.27 6.81
N GLU A 76 -1.13 -7.96 7.85
CA GLU A 76 -2.26 -8.80 8.30
C GLU A 76 -3.28 -9.01 7.17
N LYS A 77 -3.60 -7.96 6.42
CA LYS A 77 -4.52 -8.03 5.27
C LYS A 77 -3.96 -8.85 4.12
N ALA A 78 -2.68 -8.67 3.83
CA ALA A 78 -1.98 -9.48 2.83
C ALA A 78 -1.97 -10.96 3.23
N ASP A 79 -1.80 -11.26 4.52
CA ASP A 79 -1.79 -12.64 5.04
C ASP A 79 -3.18 -13.28 4.93
N ALA A 80 -4.23 -12.55 5.31
CA ALA A 80 -5.60 -13.01 5.25
C ALA A 80 -6.06 -13.37 3.82
N GLY A 81 -5.50 -12.71 2.80
CA GLY A 81 -5.84 -12.98 1.40
C GLY A 81 -4.74 -13.60 0.55
N ASN A 82 -3.71 -14.20 1.13
CA ASN A 82 -2.60 -14.81 0.39
C ASN A 82 -1.95 -13.86 -0.65
N ALA A 83 -1.80 -12.58 -0.28
CA ALA A 83 -1.37 -11.49 -1.16
C ALA A 83 -0.03 -10.86 -0.74
N ARG A 84 0.79 -11.56 0.06
CA ARG A 84 2.10 -11.08 0.53
C ARG A 84 3.04 -10.66 -0.60
N SER A 85 3.07 -11.41 -1.70
CA SER A 85 3.90 -11.09 -2.87
C SER A 85 3.50 -9.74 -3.47
N TYR A 86 2.20 -9.49 -3.66
CA TYR A 86 1.69 -8.23 -4.19
C TYR A 86 1.98 -7.06 -3.26
N LEU A 87 1.87 -7.23 -1.94
CA LEU A 87 2.25 -6.19 -0.98
C LEU A 87 3.74 -5.85 -1.08
N ARG A 88 4.61 -6.88 -1.10
CA ARG A 88 6.06 -6.66 -1.24
C ARG A 88 6.40 -5.91 -2.52
N ASP A 89 5.89 -6.39 -3.66
CA ASP A 89 6.20 -5.81 -4.97
C ASP A 89 5.67 -4.38 -5.08
N ALA A 90 4.50 -4.09 -4.49
CA ALA A 90 3.95 -2.74 -4.40
C ALA A 90 4.79 -1.81 -3.53
N LEU A 91 5.29 -2.29 -2.39
CA LEU A 91 6.19 -1.54 -1.50
C LEU A 91 7.51 -1.19 -2.20
N GLU A 92 8.13 -2.15 -2.87
CA GLU A 92 9.36 -1.93 -3.64
C GLU A 92 9.14 -0.91 -4.75
N ALA A 93 8.06 -1.04 -5.52
CA ALA A 93 7.76 -0.11 -6.60
C ALA A 93 7.40 1.31 -6.12
N ALA A 94 6.74 1.43 -4.97
CA ALA A 94 6.42 2.73 -4.36
C ALA A 94 7.68 3.42 -3.80
N LEU A 95 8.58 2.66 -3.17
CA LEU A 95 9.88 3.18 -2.72
C LEU A 95 10.73 3.63 -3.92
N LEU A 96 10.77 2.86 -5.01
CA LEU A 96 11.49 3.27 -6.21
C LEU A 96 10.94 4.55 -6.84
N TYR A 97 9.61 4.75 -6.81
CA TYR A 97 8.97 5.95 -7.32
C TYR A 97 9.45 7.21 -6.60
N ILE A 98 9.41 7.23 -5.27
CA ILE A 98 9.80 8.42 -4.49
C ILE A 98 11.31 8.72 -4.54
N HIS A 99 12.16 7.71 -4.75
CA HIS A 99 13.61 7.96 -4.91
C HIS A 99 13.90 8.69 -6.22
N ARG A 100 13.15 8.41 -7.30
CA ARG A 100 13.34 9.06 -8.60
C ARG A 100 12.81 10.51 -8.62
N ASP A 101 11.73 10.79 -7.91
CA ASP A 101 11.22 12.16 -7.75
C ASP A 101 12.22 13.04 -6.98
N GLY A 102 12.92 12.50 -5.99
CA GLY A 102 13.94 13.23 -5.21
C GLY A 102 15.24 13.53 -5.96
N GLU A 103 15.55 12.80 -7.04
CA GLU A 103 16.73 13.03 -7.90
C GLU A 103 16.46 14.08 -9.01
N SER A 104 15.21 14.51 -9.17
CA SER A 104 14.79 15.46 -10.21
C SER A 104 14.58 16.89 -9.68
N GLY A 105 14.90 17.16 -8.42
CA GLY A 105 14.71 18.43 -7.71
C GLY A 105 16.01 19.19 -7.42
#